data_AF-A0A1Q6HIP1-F1
#
_entry.id   AF-A0A1Q6HIP1-F1
#
_cell.length_a   1.000
_cell.length_b   1.000
_cell.length_c   1.000
_cell.angle_alpha   90.00
_cell.angle_beta   90.00
_cell.angle_gamma   90.00
#
_symmetry.space_group_name_H-M   'P 1'
#
loop_
_entity.id
_entity.type
_entity.pdbx_description
1 polymer ?
#
loop_
_entity_poly.entity_id
_entity_poly.type
_entity_poly.pdbx_seq_one_letter_code
_entity_poly.pdbx_strand_id
1 'polypeptide(L)' 'MATDDEITYAIMNGINFGGAKKNRNDKSDKVRTKAKKKGYQTGAHGSGAAKHKEEIRQRRKNRPTQRKGR' A
#
# COMPACT_ATOMS: atom_id res chain seq x y z
N MET A 1 6.23 -44.36 13.65
CA MET A 1 5.80 -44.09 15.04
C MET A 1 7.00 -43.52 15.76
N ALA A 2 6.85 -42.49 16.58
CA ALA A 2 7.96 -42.00 17.39
C ALA A 2 8.42 -43.13 18.33
N THR A 3 9.71 -43.20 18.57
CA THR A 3 10.29 -44.20 19.48
C THR A 3 10.05 -43.78 20.94
N ASP A 4 9.96 -44.76 21.85
CA ASP A 4 9.70 -44.49 23.27
C ASP A 4 10.76 -43.57 23.90
N ASP A 5 12.00 -43.64 23.40
CA ASP A 5 13.11 -42.77 23.80
C ASP A 5 12.90 -41.31 23.39
N GLU A 6 12.31 -41.06 22.21
CA GLU A 6 11.98 -39.71 21.76
C GLU A 6 10.85 -39.10 22.58
N ILE A 7 9.88 -39.93 22.99
CA ILE A 7 8.74 -39.51 23.82
C ILE A 7 9.22 -39.15 25.24
N THR A 8 10.05 -39.99 25.85
CA THR A 8 10.61 -39.72 27.19
C THR A 8 11.52 -38.49 27.19
N TYR A 9 12.36 -38.33 26.17
CA TYR A 9 13.19 -37.13 26.00
C TYR A 9 12.35 -35.85 25.87
N ALA A 10 11.27 -35.89 25.09
CA ALA A 10 10.35 -34.77 24.93
C ALA A 10 9.60 -34.41 26.23
N ILE A 11 9.27 -35.40 27.06
CA ILE A 11 8.64 -35.19 28.38
C ILE A 11 9.64 -34.58 29.37
N MET A 12 10.90 -35.05 29.37
CA MET A 12 11.91 -34.59 30.33
C MET A 12 12.48 -33.21 30.01
N ASN A 13 12.80 -32.95 28.74
CA ASN A 13 13.50 -31.72 28.32
C ASN A 13 12.56 -30.67 27.73
N GLY A 14 11.30 -31.03 27.48
CA GLY A 14 10.31 -30.17 26.84
C GLY A 14 10.48 -30.06 25.32
N ILE A 15 9.39 -29.76 24.62
CA ILE A 15 9.38 -29.58 23.16
C ILE A 15 9.44 -28.09 22.82
N ASN A 16 10.45 -27.70 22.04
CA ASN A 16 10.58 -26.34 21.52
C ASN A 16 9.81 -26.19 20.20
N PHE A 17 8.68 -25.49 20.22
CA PHE A 17 8.02 -25.05 18.99
C PHE A 17 8.76 -23.81 18.47
N GLY A 18 9.54 -24.00 17.40
CA GLY A 18 10.13 -22.87 16.69
C GLY A 18 9.04 -21.86 16.34
N GLY A 19 9.15 -20.64 16.88
CA GLY A 19 8.17 -19.59 16.64
C GLY A 19 7.96 -19.41 15.14
N ALA A 20 6.71 -19.39 14.68
CA ALA A 20 6.41 -19.15 13.28
C ALA A 20 7.14 -17.87 12.85
N LYS A 21 7.87 -17.91 11.73
CA LYS A 21 8.42 -16.69 11.12
C LYS A 21 7.23 -15.74 10.99
N LYS A 22 7.26 -14.62 11.71
CA LYS A 22 6.31 -13.53 11.49
C LYS A 22 6.51 -13.22 10.01
N ASN A 23 5.55 -13.63 9.17
CA ASN A 23 5.46 -13.11 7.83
C ASN A 23 5.39 -11.60 8.08
N ARG A 24 6.52 -10.90 7.90
CA ARG A 24 6.53 -9.46 7.72
C ARG A 24 5.67 -9.32 6.51
N ASN A 25 4.41 -9.08 6.82
CA ASN A 25 3.41 -8.84 5.85
C ASN A 25 3.81 -7.46 5.34
N ASP A 26 4.77 -7.43 4.42
CA ASP A 26 5.08 -6.32 3.52
C ASP A 26 3.91 -6.15 2.53
N LYS A 27 2.68 -6.41 2.98
CA LYS A 27 1.65 -5.38 2.89
C LYS A 27 2.28 -4.19 3.62
N SER A 28 3.04 -3.31 2.98
CA SER A 28 2.48 -2.36 2.01
C SER A 28 0.99 -2.11 2.27
N ASP A 29 0.60 -2.06 3.55
CA ASP A 29 -0.65 -1.52 3.98
C ASP A 29 -0.64 -0.16 3.34
N LYS A 30 -1.55 0.00 2.38
CA LYS A 30 -1.79 1.24 1.70
C LYS A 30 -2.06 2.24 2.81
N VAL A 31 -1.01 2.93 3.26
CA VAL A 31 -1.11 4.03 4.18
C VAL A 31 -1.86 5.10 3.39
N ARG A 32 -3.18 5.07 3.51
CA ARG A 32 -4.12 6.01 2.89
C ARG A 32 -4.08 7.34 3.64
N THR A 33 -2.89 7.80 4.05
CA THR A 33 -2.77 9.14 4.59
C THR A 33 -3.16 10.12 3.49
N LYS A 34 -3.75 11.25 3.91
CA LYS A 34 -4.12 12.31 2.98
C LYS A 34 -2.92 12.73 2.13
N ALA A 35 -1.73 12.78 2.72
CA ALA A 35 -0.48 13.06 2.04
C ALA A 35 -0.15 12.07 0.90
N LYS A 36 -0.13 10.76 1.16
CA LYS A 36 0.17 9.75 0.11
C LYS A 36 -0.91 9.70 -0.98
N LYS A 37 -2.18 9.85 -0.61
CA LYS A 37 -3.29 9.96 -1.59
C LYS A 37 -3.16 11.21 -2.47
N LYS A 38 -2.78 12.36 -1.88
CA LYS A 38 -2.51 13.58 -2.63
C LYS A 38 -1.33 13.41 -3.59
N GLY A 39 -0.24 12.80 -3.14
CA GLY A 39 0.91 12.47 -4.00
C GLY A 39 0.53 11.65 -5.24
N TYR A 40 -0.28 10.60 -5.08
CA TYR A 40 -0.81 9.82 -6.22
C TYR A 40 -1.72 10.64 -7.13
N GLN A 41 -2.55 11.53 -6.56
CA GLN A 41 -3.48 12.36 -7.33
C GLN A 41 -2.80 13.48 -8.11
N THR A 42 -1.79 14.15 -7.55
CA THR A 42 -1.13 15.30 -8.20
C THR A 42 0.11 14.88 -8.99
N GLY A 43 0.71 13.74 -8.65
CA GLY A 43 2.01 13.32 -9.18
C GLY A 43 3.15 14.18 -8.63
N ALA A 44 4.38 13.75 -8.90
CA ALA A 44 5.57 14.58 -8.70
C ALA A 44 5.66 15.68 -9.75
N HIS A 45 6.41 16.75 -9.47
CA HIS A 45 6.65 17.83 -10.43
C HIS A 45 7.30 17.29 -11.72
N GLY A 46 6.85 17.72 -12.89
CA GLY A 46 7.35 17.23 -14.18
C GLY A 46 6.91 15.81 -14.58
N SER A 47 6.23 15.06 -13.70
CA SER A 47 5.69 13.74 -14.04
C SER A 47 4.55 13.83 -15.07
N GLY A 48 4.30 12.73 -15.80
CA GLY A 48 3.21 12.67 -16.79
C GLY A 48 1.83 12.99 -16.20
N ALA A 49 1.57 12.57 -14.95
CA ALA A 49 0.34 12.90 -14.23
C ALA A 49 0.20 14.40 -13.95
N ALA A 50 1.30 15.09 -13.65
CA ALA A 50 1.30 16.54 -13.43
C ALA A 50 1.00 17.30 -14.74
N LYS A 51 1.64 16.91 -15.85
CA LYS A 51 1.42 17.49 -17.18
C LYS A 51 -0.05 17.36 -17.63
N HIS A 52 -0.63 16.17 -17.48
CA HIS A 52 -2.03 15.93 -17.84
C HIS A 52 -3.01 16.79 -17.02
N LYS A 53 -2.73 16.98 -15.72
CA LYS A 53 -3.55 17.86 -14.88
C LYS A 53 -3.43 19.33 -15.24
N GLU A 54 -2.25 19.78 -15.62
CA GLU A 54 -2.05 21.14 -16.11
C GLU A 54 -2.82 21.39 -17.41
N GLU A 55 -2.75 20.45 -18.34
CA GLU A 55 -3.51 20.49 -19.57
C GLU A 55 -5.03 20.58 -19.32
N ILE A 56 -5.58 19.74 -18.44
CA ILE A 56 -7.00 19.80 -18.05
C ILE A 56 -7.36 21.18 -17.46
N ARG A 57 -6.47 21.79 -16.66
CA ARG A 57 -6.71 23.14 -16.12
C ARG A 57 -6.76 24.18 -17.22
N GLN A 58 -5.86 24.12 -18.20
CA GLN A 58 -5.88 25.04 -19.36
C GLN A 58 -7.14 24.86 -20.19
N ARG A 59 -7.52 23.61 -20.50
CA ARG A 59 -8.79 23.32 -21.21
C ARG A 59 -10.01 23.85 -20.44
N ARG A 60 -10.03 23.78 -19.11
CA ARG A 60 -11.11 24.37 -18.29
C ARG A 60 -11.16 25.89 -18.34
N LYS A 61 -10.00 26.56 -18.34
CA LYS A 61 -9.91 28.02 -18.49
C LYS A 61 -10.38 28.46 -19.87
N ASN A 62 -9.98 27.73 -20.90
CA ASN A 62 -10.32 28.00 -22.29
C ASN A 62 -11.72 27.53 -22.69
N ARG A 63 -12.40 26.78 -21.81
CA ARG A 63 -13.78 26.41 -22.02
C ARG A 63 -14.59 27.70 -21.91
N PRO A 64 -15.23 28.18 -22.98
CA PRO A 64 -16.17 29.28 -22.86
C PRO A 64 -17.18 28.84 -21.80
N THR A 65 -17.30 29.62 -20.73
CA THR A 65 -18.42 29.47 -19.81
C THR A 65 -19.64 29.47 -20.71
N GLN A 66 -20.50 28.45 -20.59
CA GLN A 66 -21.79 28.48 -21.26
C GLN A 66 -22.30 29.90 -21.02
N ARG A 67 -22.44 30.70 -22.09
CA ARG A 67 -22.96 32.06 -21.98
C ARG A 67 -24.29 31.85 -21.27
N LYS A 68 -24.32 32.09 -19.95
CA LYS A 68 -25.56 32.05 -19.18
C LYS A 68 -26.43 33.03 -19.95
N GLY A 69 -27.55 32.50 -20.42
CA GLY A 69 -28.39 33.10 -21.46
C GLY A 69 -28.38 34.61 -21.37
N ARG A 70 -28.08 35.21 -22.53
CA ARG A 70 -28.58 36.54 -22.81
C ARG A 70 -30.10 36.53 -22.68
#